data_AF-A0A7Y2IY39-F1
#
_entry.id   AF-A0A7Y2IY39-F1
#
_cell.length_a   1.000
_cell.length_b   1.000
_cell.length_c   1.000
_cell.angle_alpha   90.00
_cell.angle_beta   90.00
_cell.angle_gamma   90.00
#
_symmetry.space_group_name_H-M   'P 1'
#
loop_
_entity.id
_entity.type
_entity.pdbx_description
1 polymer ?
#
loop_
_entity_poly.entity_id
_entity_poly.type
_entity_poly.pdbx_seq_one_letter_code
_entity_poly.pdbx_strand_id
1 'polypeptide(L)'
;QALSILPSDYWRWWLLSHAPENSDSEFTWENFQASVNKDLADVLGNFVSRVTKFCRSKFGEAVPEGGAYGPAEEALIADLTTRIRAYEAHMEAIEVRKAAAELRAIWVAGNEYLQSAEPWAVFKTDPDRAAAIVRLSLNLIRLYAVLSAPFIPDASARLFSSMNTLDMAWPNDVSTALNALPAGHAFTVPDVLFAKISDEDREAWQERFAGGRAAS
;
A
#
# COMPACT_ATOMS: atom_id res chain seq x y z
N GLN A 1 -8.78 -8.63 -23.15
CA GLN A 1 -9.98 -7.77 -23.08
C GLN A 1 -10.10 -7.06 -21.72
N ALA A 2 -9.85 -7.71 -20.57
CA ALA A 2 -9.82 -7.02 -19.27
C ALA A 2 -8.57 -6.11 -19.08
N LEU A 3 -7.38 -6.60 -19.47
CA LEU A 3 -6.13 -5.81 -19.36
C LEU A 3 -6.03 -4.62 -20.33
N SER A 4 -6.97 -4.50 -21.28
CA SER A 4 -7.03 -3.34 -22.18
C SER A 4 -7.77 -2.15 -21.58
N ILE A 5 -8.42 -2.32 -20.41
CA ILE A 5 -9.13 -1.24 -19.73
C ILE A 5 -8.49 -0.87 -18.39
N LEU A 6 -7.80 -1.80 -17.72
CA LEU A 6 -7.12 -1.57 -16.45
C LEU A 6 -5.86 -2.44 -16.31
N PRO A 7 -4.82 -1.95 -15.59
CA PRO A 7 -3.65 -2.74 -15.24
C PRO A 7 -3.99 -4.01 -14.46
N SER A 8 -3.13 -5.02 -14.54
CA SER A 8 -3.28 -6.35 -13.92
C SER A 8 -3.59 -6.29 -12.44
N ASP A 9 -2.87 -5.45 -11.70
CA ASP A 9 -2.94 -5.39 -10.23
C ASP A 9 -4.32 -5.02 -9.69
N TYR A 10 -5.10 -4.25 -10.44
CA TYR A 10 -6.48 -3.90 -10.07
C TYR A 10 -7.35 -5.16 -10.01
N TRP A 11 -7.24 -5.99 -11.04
CA TRP A 11 -7.94 -7.26 -11.14
C TRP A 11 -7.44 -8.27 -10.13
N ARG A 12 -6.11 -8.41 -10.00
CA ARG A 12 -5.48 -9.33 -9.05
C ARG A 12 -5.92 -9.02 -7.62
N TRP A 13 -5.82 -7.76 -7.22
CA TRP A 13 -6.25 -7.34 -5.89
C TRP A 13 -7.71 -7.69 -5.65
N TRP A 14 -8.62 -7.29 -6.54
CA TRP A 14 -10.03 -7.53 -6.35
C TRP A 14 -10.37 -9.02 -6.28
N LEU A 15 -9.87 -9.82 -7.23
CA LEU A 15 -10.13 -11.26 -7.28
C LEU A 15 -9.60 -11.99 -6.04
N LEU A 16 -8.40 -11.65 -5.56
CA LEU A 16 -7.79 -12.31 -4.40
C LEU A 16 -8.44 -11.85 -3.08
N SER A 17 -8.81 -10.58 -2.97
CA SER A 17 -9.50 -10.03 -1.78
C SER A 17 -10.99 -10.38 -1.71
N HIS A 18 -11.58 -10.87 -2.81
CA HIS A 18 -12.97 -11.29 -2.91
C HIS A 18 -13.10 -12.76 -3.30
N ALA A 19 -12.03 -13.55 -3.15
CA ALA A 19 -12.05 -14.96 -3.50
C ALA A 19 -13.16 -15.70 -2.71
N PRO A 20 -14.05 -16.45 -3.39
CA PRO A 20 -15.10 -17.20 -2.73
C PRO A 20 -14.49 -18.41 -2.00
N GLU A 21 -14.48 -18.37 -0.66
CA GLU A 21 -13.97 -19.47 0.16
C GLU A 21 -15.08 -20.49 0.52
N ASN A 22 -16.34 -20.05 0.67
CA ASN A 22 -17.45 -20.91 1.09
C ASN A 22 -18.82 -20.58 0.43
N SER A 23 -18.90 -19.59 -0.45
CA SER A 23 -20.12 -19.20 -1.18
C SER A 23 -19.79 -18.41 -2.44
N ASP A 24 -20.66 -18.43 -3.45
CA ASP A 24 -20.48 -17.65 -4.68
C ASP A 24 -20.32 -16.15 -4.36
N SER A 25 -19.29 -15.54 -4.97
CA SER A 25 -19.08 -14.10 -4.93
C SER A 25 -19.51 -13.52 -6.28
N GLU A 26 -20.60 -12.75 -6.28
CA GLU A 26 -21.06 -12.07 -7.50
C GLU A 26 -20.20 -10.83 -7.77
N PHE A 27 -19.61 -10.78 -8.96
CA PHE A 27 -18.93 -9.59 -9.46
C PHE A 27 -19.96 -8.52 -9.83
N THR A 28 -19.79 -7.32 -9.28
CA THR A 28 -20.46 -6.11 -9.78
C THR A 28 -19.42 -5.03 -10.05
N TRP A 29 -19.64 -4.23 -11.08
CA TRP A 29 -18.72 -3.15 -11.45
C TRP A 29 -18.66 -2.07 -10.37
N GLU A 30 -19.76 -1.84 -9.66
CA GLU A 30 -19.87 -0.93 -8.53
C GLU A 30 -19.00 -1.40 -7.36
N ASN A 31 -19.07 -2.68 -6.99
CA ASN A 31 -18.24 -3.22 -5.91
C ASN A 31 -16.76 -3.28 -6.32
N PHE A 32 -16.47 -3.62 -7.58
CA PHE A 32 -15.12 -3.57 -8.13
C PHE A 32 -14.49 -2.18 -8.02
N GLN A 33 -15.19 -1.16 -8.55
CA GLN A 33 -14.75 0.23 -8.46
C GLN A 33 -14.56 0.67 -7.01
N ALA A 34 -15.55 0.43 -6.15
CA ALA A 34 -15.52 0.88 -4.76
C ALA A 34 -14.36 0.26 -3.98
N SER A 35 -14.17 -1.06 -4.08
CA SER A 35 -13.10 -1.76 -3.37
C SER A 35 -11.72 -1.34 -3.88
N VAL A 36 -11.52 -1.31 -5.21
CA VAL A 36 -10.21 -0.98 -5.78
C VAL A 36 -9.82 0.47 -5.49
N ASN A 37 -10.75 1.42 -5.63
CA ASN A 37 -10.49 2.81 -5.30
C ASN A 37 -10.16 2.98 -3.81
N LYS A 38 -10.94 2.34 -2.94
CA LYS A 38 -10.74 2.45 -1.49
C LYS A 38 -9.41 1.86 -1.04
N ASP A 39 -9.04 0.69 -1.54
CA ASP A 39 -7.91 -0.07 -1.00
C ASP A 39 -6.60 0.31 -1.71
N LEU A 40 -6.60 0.38 -3.03
CA LEU A 40 -5.39 0.65 -3.80
C LEU A 40 -5.12 2.16 -3.87
N ALA A 41 -6.10 2.97 -4.29
CA ALA A 41 -5.88 4.40 -4.46
C ALA A 41 -5.89 5.16 -3.12
N ASP A 42 -6.92 4.96 -2.28
CA ASP A 42 -7.14 5.78 -1.09
C ASP A 42 -6.33 5.34 0.14
N VAL A 43 -5.91 4.07 0.22
CA VAL A 43 -5.09 3.55 1.32
C VAL A 43 -3.61 3.46 0.92
N LEU A 44 -3.24 2.56 0.00
CA LEU A 44 -1.84 2.35 -0.34
C LEU A 44 -1.25 3.52 -1.16
N GLY A 45 -1.90 3.89 -2.27
CA GLY A 45 -1.43 4.94 -3.17
C GLY A 45 -1.37 6.31 -2.49
N ASN A 46 -2.38 6.65 -1.69
CA ASN A 46 -2.42 7.89 -0.93
C ASN A 46 -1.29 7.98 0.10
N PHE A 47 -1.01 6.90 0.86
CA PHE A 47 0.10 6.87 1.81
C PHE A 47 1.42 7.17 1.11
N VAL A 48 1.72 6.44 0.03
CA VAL A 48 2.96 6.61 -0.75
C VAL A 48 3.09 8.03 -1.28
N SER A 49 2.03 8.59 -1.86
CA SER A 49 2.02 9.96 -2.38
C SER A 49 2.24 11.00 -1.27
N ARG A 50 1.56 10.88 -0.13
CA ARG A 50 1.67 11.84 0.98
C ARG A 50 3.08 11.85 1.55
N VAL A 51 3.64 10.68 1.83
CA VAL A 51 4.96 10.53 2.46
C VAL A 51 6.06 11.04 1.52
N THR A 52 6.11 10.55 0.29
CA THR A 52 7.19 10.89 -0.65
C THR A 52 7.17 12.37 -1.05
N LYS A 53 5.99 12.95 -1.32
CA LYS A 53 5.85 14.38 -1.63
C LYS A 53 6.18 15.27 -0.44
N PHE A 54 5.76 14.88 0.77
CA PHE A 54 6.10 15.64 1.98
C PHE A 54 7.59 15.62 2.25
N CYS A 55 8.22 14.44 2.17
CA CYS A 55 9.66 14.30 2.33
C CYS A 55 10.40 15.17 1.31
N ARG A 56 10.09 15.05 0.02
CA ARG A 56 10.66 15.91 -1.02
C ARG A 56 10.54 17.39 -0.70
N SER A 57 9.37 17.82 -0.23
CA SER A 57 9.12 19.24 0.04
C SER A 57 9.87 19.79 1.26
N LYS A 58 10.18 18.96 2.27
CA LYS A 58 10.69 19.43 3.57
C LYS A 58 12.11 18.98 3.89
N PHE A 59 12.49 17.81 3.40
CA PHE A 59 13.77 17.16 3.68
C PHE A 59 14.56 16.83 2.41
N GLY A 60 13.96 16.99 1.22
CA GLY A 60 14.55 16.59 -0.05
C GLY A 60 14.25 15.14 -0.42
N GLU A 61 14.97 14.62 -1.41
CA GLU A 61 14.74 13.29 -2.01
C GLU A 61 15.65 12.20 -1.38
N ALA A 62 15.96 12.36 -0.10
CA ALA A 62 16.66 11.37 0.70
C ALA A 62 15.92 11.13 2.02
N VAL A 63 16.06 9.91 2.56
CA VAL A 63 15.54 9.55 3.88
C VAL A 63 16.14 10.51 4.92
N PRO A 64 15.33 11.23 5.70
CA PRO A 64 15.84 12.29 6.56
C PRO A 64 16.58 11.76 7.79
N GLU A 65 17.68 12.43 8.12
CA GLU A 65 18.35 12.35 9.42
C GLU A 65 17.58 13.14 10.49
N GLY A 66 17.84 12.85 11.76
CA GLY A 66 17.25 13.57 12.89
C GLY A 66 16.15 12.78 13.60
N GLY A 67 16.03 13.06 14.91
CA GLY A 67 15.08 12.41 15.81
C GLY A 67 15.31 10.91 16.02
N ALA A 68 14.59 10.36 17.00
CA ALA A 68 14.55 8.93 17.29
C ALA A 68 13.10 8.43 17.25
N TYR A 69 12.94 7.12 17.06
CA TYR A 69 11.66 6.46 17.29
C TYR A 69 11.31 6.59 18.77
N GLY A 70 10.03 6.77 19.03
CA GLY A 70 9.46 6.84 20.37
C GLY A 70 8.27 5.88 20.52
N PRO A 71 7.48 6.06 21.58
CA PRO A 71 6.43 5.10 21.94
C PRO A 71 5.40 4.84 20.84
N ALA A 72 5.08 5.84 20.01
CA ALA A 72 4.13 5.67 18.91
C ALA A 72 4.69 4.78 17.79
N GLU A 73 5.98 4.92 17.47
CA GLU A 73 6.64 4.05 16.48
C GLU A 73 6.82 2.64 17.02
N GLU A 74 7.21 2.49 18.29
CA GLU A 74 7.33 1.20 18.97
C GLU A 74 5.99 0.46 18.99
N ALA A 75 4.89 1.16 19.30
CA ALA A 75 3.55 0.60 19.28
C ALA A 75 3.14 0.15 17.88
N LEU A 76 3.43 0.95 16.85
CA LEU A 76 3.16 0.56 15.46
C LEU A 76 3.99 -0.67 15.05
N ILE A 77 5.28 -0.72 15.40
CA ILE A 77 6.14 -1.88 15.11
C ILE A 77 5.58 -3.15 15.75
N ALA A 78 5.10 -3.07 17.00
CA ALA A 78 4.49 -4.21 17.69
C ALA A 78 3.17 -4.66 17.02
N ASP A 79 2.30 -3.72 16.64
CA ASP A 79 1.06 -4.03 15.90
C ASP A 79 1.38 -4.70 14.56
N LEU A 80 2.26 -4.08 13.76
CA LEU A 80 2.68 -4.61 12.47
C LEU A 80 3.32 -6.01 12.59
N THR A 81 4.08 -6.26 13.66
CA THR A 81 4.63 -7.61 13.92
C THR A 81 3.51 -8.63 14.08
N THR A 82 2.49 -8.32 14.88
CA THR A 82 1.34 -9.22 15.08
C THR A 82 0.61 -9.47 13.77
N ARG A 83 0.35 -8.40 13.01
CA ARG A 83 -0.36 -8.46 11.73
C ARG A 83 0.38 -9.25 10.67
N ILE A 84 1.69 -9.04 10.53
CA ILE A 84 2.50 -9.76 9.54
C ILE A 84 2.54 -11.25 9.85
N ARG A 85 2.61 -11.64 11.14
CA ARG A 85 2.55 -13.06 11.53
C ARG A 85 1.19 -13.69 11.24
N ALA A 86 0.09 -12.94 11.42
CA ALA A 86 -1.24 -13.39 11.01
C ALA A 86 -1.38 -13.52 9.48
N TYR A 87 -0.87 -12.53 8.74
CA TYR A 87 -0.80 -12.55 7.29
C TYR A 87 -0.05 -13.79 6.76
N GLU A 88 1.12 -14.09 7.31
CA GLU A 88 1.90 -15.29 7.00
C GLU A 88 1.11 -16.57 7.26
N ALA A 89 0.49 -16.69 8.44
CA ALA A 89 -0.31 -17.86 8.80
C ALA A 89 -1.47 -18.08 7.82
N HIS A 90 -2.16 -17.01 7.39
CA HIS A 90 -3.20 -17.11 6.37
C HIS A 90 -2.65 -17.51 5.00
N MET A 91 -1.48 -16.99 4.61
CA MET A 91 -0.82 -17.38 3.36
C MET A 91 -0.41 -18.86 3.37
N GLU A 92 0.15 -19.36 4.48
CA GLU A 92 0.53 -20.76 4.66
C GLU A 92 -0.68 -21.70 4.63
N ALA A 93 -1.81 -21.26 5.20
CA ALA A 93 -3.08 -21.99 5.18
C ALA A 93 -3.86 -21.86 3.86
N ILE A 94 -3.34 -21.11 2.88
CA ILE A 94 -4.01 -20.83 1.59
C ILE A 94 -5.36 -20.09 1.79
N GLU A 95 -5.48 -19.33 2.89
CA GLU A 95 -6.64 -18.47 3.19
C GLU A 95 -6.44 -17.09 2.56
N VAL A 96 -6.41 -17.05 1.22
CA VAL A 96 -5.99 -15.89 0.42
C VAL A 96 -6.81 -14.64 0.74
N ARG A 97 -8.12 -14.77 0.99
CA ARG A 97 -8.98 -13.64 1.31
C ARG A 97 -8.63 -13.03 2.66
N LYS A 98 -8.35 -13.87 3.66
CA LYS A 98 -7.93 -13.43 5.00
C LYS A 98 -6.53 -12.80 4.95
N ALA A 99 -5.63 -13.37 4.17
CA ALA A 99 -4.31 -12.77 3.93
C ALA A 99 -4.44 -11.38 3.27
N ALA A 100 -5.29 -11.22 2.25
CA ALA A 100 -5.55 -9.91 1.64
C ALA A 100 -6.13 -8.89 2.64
N ALA A 101 -7.06 -9.33 3.50
CA ALA A 101 -7.63 -8.49 4.53
C ALA A 101 -6.57 -8.01 5.55
N GLU A 102 -5.65 -8.89 5.95
CA GLU A 102 -4.58 -8.52 6.87
C GLU A 102 -3.54 -7.61 6.21
N LEU A 103 -3.17 -7.86 4.95
CA LEU A 103 -2.32 -6.98 4.17
C LEU A 103 -2.91 -5.56 4.06
N ARG A 104 -4.22 -5.46 3.81
CA ARG A 104 -4.92 -4.18 3.81
C ARG A 104 -4.88 -3.52 5.20
N ALA A 105 -5.07 -4.29 6.28
CA ALA A 105 -5.05 -3.78 7.65
C ALA A 105 -3.66 -3.22 8.02
N ILE A 106 -2.59 -3.85 7.55
CA ILE A 106 -1.21 -3.35 7.65
C ILE A 106 -1.07 -1.96 7.01
N TRP A 107 -1.59 -1.77 5.79
CA TRP A 107 -1.55 -0.44 5.14
C TRP A 107 -2.37 0.61 5.88
N VAL A 108 -3.52 0.21 6.45
CA VAL A 108 -4.38 1.09 7.25
C VAL A 108 -3.65 1.52 8.53
N ALA A 109 -3.00 0.61 9.25
CA ALA A 109 -2.27 0.92 10.48
C ALA A 109 -1.20 2.00 10.24
N GLY A 110 -0.45 1.92 9.13
CA GLY A 110 0.50 2.99 8.78
C GLY A 110 -0.17 4.31 8.40
N ASN A 111 -1.33 4.29 7.75
CA ASN A 111 -2.10 5.52 7.48
C ASN A 111 -2.60 6.17 8.78
N GLU A 112 -3.12 5.38 9.73
CA GLU A 112 -3.57 5.85 11.04
C GLU A 112 -2.41 6.43 11.86
N TYR A 113 -1.25 5.77 11.83
CA TYR A 113 -0.02 6.31 12.39
C TYR A 113 0.34 7.65 11.75
N LEU A 114 0.43 7.74 10.43
CA LEU A 114 0.80 8.99 9.74
C LEU A 114 -0.20 10.12 10.04
N GLN A 115 -1.47 9.78 10.17
CA GLN A 115 -2.54 10.73 10.48
C GLN A 115 -2.50 11.22 11.91
N SER A 116 -2.11 10.40 12.87
CA SER A 116 -1.98 10.78 14.28
C SER A 116 -0.64 11.46 14.58
N ALA A 117 0.43 11.06 13.89
CA ALA A 117 1.76 11.63 14.04
C ALA A 117 1.92 13.01 13.38
N GLU A 118 1.08 13.31 12.38
CA GLU A 118 0.98 14.62 11.71
C GLU A 118 2.32 15.31 11.39
N PRO A 119 3.22 14.67 10.61
CA PRO A 119 4.57 15.20 10.38
C PRO A 119 4.57 16.62 9.77
N TRP A 120 3.52 16.99 9.02
CA TRP A 120 3.35 18.35 8.48
C TRP A 120 3.11 19.42 9.54
N ALA A 121 2.45 19.06 10.64
CA ALA A 121 2.24 19.95 11.76
C ALA A 121 3.50 19.96 12.65
N VAL A 122 4.01 18.77 12.98
CA VAL A 122 5.19 18.59 13.84
C VAL A 122 6.42 19.29 13.27
N PHE A 123 6.64 19.25 11.95
CA PHE A 123 7.80 19.91 11.31
C PHE A 123 7.91 21.40 11.62
N LYS A 124 6.78 22.08 11.91
CA LYS A 124 6.79 23.52 12.21
C LYS A 124 7.41 23.84 13.57
N THR A 125 7.43 22.88 14.49
CA THR A 125 7.88 23.06 15.87
C THR A 125 9.06 22.16 16.23
N ASP A 126 9.14 20.97 15.65
CA ASP A 126 10.16 19.96 15.88
C ASP A 126 10.49 19.21 14.57
N PRO A 127 11.39 19.78 13.73
CA PRO A 127 11.81 19.16 12.47
C PRO A 127 12.46 17.78 12.65
N ASP A 128 13.18 17.55 13.75
CA ASP A 128 13.86 16.28 14.03
C ASP A 128 12.84 15.18 14.33
N ARG A 129 11.79 15.48 15.10
CA ARG A 129 10.69 14.55 15.31
C ARG A 129 9.95 14.24 14.01
N ALA A 130 9.69 15.25 13.18
CA ALA A 130 9.08 15.05 11.86
C ALA A 130 9.96 14.19 10.95
N ALA A 131 11.29 14.34 11.02
CA ALA A 131 12.24 13.50 10.29
C ALA A 131 12.13 12.03 10.71
N ALA A 132 12.06 11.73 12.01
CA ALA A 132 11.87 10.36 12.49
C ALA A 132 10.57 9.71 11.96
N ILE A 133 9.46 10.46 11.99
CA ILE A 133 8.15 10.00 11.47
C ILE A 133 8.23 9.70 9.96
N VAL A 134 8.84 10.61 9.19
CA VAL A 134 8.99 10.46 7.74
C VAL A 134 9.94 9.31 7.39
N ARG A 135 11.03 9.14 8.14
CA ARG A 135 11.97 8.02 7.96
C ARG A 135 11.30 6.66 8.18
N LEU A 136 10.51 6.52 9.25
CA LEU A 136 9.70 5.32 9.44
C LEU A 136 8.71 5.12 8.29
N SER A 137 8.04 6.19 7.88
CA SER A 137 7.04 6.15 6.81
C SER A 137 7.60 5.75 5.45
N LEU A 138 8.83 6.16 5.11
CA LEU A 138 9.52 5.71 3.90
C LEU A 138 9.91 4.22 4.00
N ASN A 139 10.38 3.78 5.16
CA ASN A 139 10.65 2.36 5.40
C ASN A 139 9.38 1.50 5.33
N LEU A 140 8.23 2.02 5.78
CA LEU A 140 6.92 1.38 5.59
C LEU A 140 6.60 1.17 4.10
N ILE A 141 6.93 2.10 3.22
CA ILE A 141 6.71 1.92 1.76
C ILE A 141 7.50 0.72 1.24
N ARG A 142 8.77 0.56 1.64
CA ARG A 142 9.58 -0.62 1.28
C ARG A 142 8.97 -1.90 1.86
N LEU A 143 8.53 -1.87 3.11
CA LEU A 143 7.85 -3.01 3.75
C LEU A 143 6.57 -3.40 2.98
N TYR A 144 5.77 -2.41 2.58
CA TYR A 144 4.57 -2.65 1.78
C TYR A 144 4.92 -3.23 0.42
N ALA A 145 5.99 -2.79 -0.23
CA ALA A 145 6.45 -3.39 -1.47
C ALA A 145 6.69 -4.91 -1.32
N VAL A 146 7.42 -5.32 -0.28
CA VAL A 146 7.68 -6.74 0.02
C VAL A 146 6.37 -7.51 0.23
N LEU A 147 5.54 -7.05 1.15
CA LEU A 147 4.33 -7.78 1.57
C LEU A 147 3.29 -7.85 0.46
N SER A 148 3.24 -6.85 -0.42
CA SER A 148 2.23 -6.75 -1.47
C SER A 148 2.58 -7.53 -2.74
N ALA A 149 3.82 -8.00 -2.89
CA ALA A 149 4.29 -8.70 -4.08
C ALA A 149 3.41 -9.90 -4.51
N PRO A 150 2.86 -10.74 -3.58
CA PRO A 150 1.97 -11.83 -3.96
C PRO A 150 0.65 -11.37 -4.58
N PHE A 151 0.18 -10.17 -4.24
CA PHE A 151 -1.12 -9.64 -4.64
C PHE A 151 -1.02 -8.69 -5.83
N ILE A 152 -0.12 -7.70 -5.75
CA ILE A 152 0.05 -6.59 -6.70
C ILE A 152 1.52 -6.46 -7.12
N PRO A 153 2.06 -7.42 -7.89
CA PRO A 153 3.49 -7.50 -8.21
C PRO A 153 4.00 -6.30 -9.01
N ASP A 154 3.21 -5.71 -9.90
CA ASP A 154 3.66 -4.58 -10.73
C ASP A 154 3.81 -3.32 -9.88
N ALA A 155 2.86 -3.06 -8.97
CA ALA A 155 2.93 -1.99 -8.00
C ALA A 155 4.05 -2.21 -6.99
N SER A 156 4.26 -3.44 -6.51
CA SER A 156 5.39 -3.80 -5.65
C SER A 156 6.73 -3.44 -6.30
N ALA A 157 6.93 -3.82 -7.57
CA ALA A 157 8.14 -3.47 -8.32
C ALA A 157 8.31 -1.94 -8.47
N ARG A 158 7.24 -1.20 -8.74
CA ARG A 158 7.26 0.27 -8.78
C ARG A 158 7.65 0.87 -7.43
N LEU A 159 7.14 0.34 -6.31
CA LEU A 159 7.50 0.80 -4.97
C LEU A 159 8.98 0.54 -4.65
N PHE A 160 9.53 -0.63 -4.99
CA PHE A 160 10.97 -0.90 -4.86
C PHE A 160 11.82 0.06 -5.70
N SER A 161 11.42 0.29 -6.95
CA SER A 161 12.08 1.27 -7.82
C SER A 161 12.02 2.68 -7.23
N SER A 162 10.87 3.08 -6.67
CA SER A 162 10.71 4.39 -6.05
C SER A 162 11.54 4.54 -4.78
N MET A 163 11.61 3.50 -3.96
CA MET A 163 12.46 3.47 -2.77
C MET A 163 13.94 3.19 -3.11
N ASN A 164 14.30 3.10 -4.40
CA ASN A 164 15.66 2.90 -4.90
C ASN A 164 16.40 1.76 -4.17
N THR A 165 15.74 0.61 -4.03
CA THR A 165 16.30 -0.54 -3.32
C THR A 165 15.99 -1.85 -4.03
N LEU A 166 16.93 -2.79 -3.94
CA LEU A 166 16.76 -4.18 -4.36
C LEU A 166 16.58 -5.12 -3.17
N ASP A 167 16.55 -4.57 -1.95
CA ASP A 167 16.29 -5.34 -0.75
C ASP A 167 14.80 -5.72 -0.68
N MET A 168 14.52 -6.91 -1.20
CA MET A 168 13.21 -7.55 -1.17
C MET A 168 13.08 -8.57 -0.03
N ALA A 169 13.99 -8.56 0.95
CA ALA A 169 14.00 -9.52 2.04
C ALA A 169 12.70 -9.47 2.87
N TRP A 170 12.15 -10.64 3.13
CA TRP A 170 10.95 -10.80 3.96
C TRP A 170 11.19 -10.32 5.41
N PRO A 171 10.22 -9.62 6.04
CA PRO A 171 10.39 -9.01 7.36
C PRO A 171 10.30 -10.03 8.51
N ASN A 172 11.31 -10.90 8.63
CA ASN A 172 11.44 -11.83 9.77
C ASN A 172 11.55 -11.09 11.10
N ASP A 173 12.23 -9.95 11.10
CA ASP A 173 12.21 -8.97 12.19
C ASP A 173 11.69 -7.64 11.65
N VAL A 174 10.53 -7.20 12.16
CA VAL A 174 9.83 -6.02 11.64
C VAL A 174 10.55 -4.74 12.00
N SER A 175 11.19 -4.68 13.18
CA SER A 175 12.00 -3.53 13.59
C SER A 175 13.18 -3.31 12.64
N THR A 176 13.90 -4.37 12.29
CA THR A 176 14.99 -4.35 11.31
C THR A 176 14.48 -3.97 9.93
N ALA A 177 13.35 -4.54 9.48
CA ALA A 177 12.76 -4.20 8.19
C ALA A 177 12.35 -2.72 8.10
N LEU A 178 11.97 -2.11 9.22
CA LEU A 178 11.61 -0.68 9.32
C LEU A 178 12.80 0.26 9.52
N ASN A 179 14.02 -0.27 9.45
CA ASN A 179 15.29 0.47 9.41
C ASN A 179 16.14 0.09 8.18
N ALA A 180 15.57 -0.63 7.21
CA ALA A 180 16.29 -1.12 6.03
C ALA A 180 16.81 0.01 5.10
N LEU A 181 16.09 1.13 5.04
CA LEU A 181 16.50 2.34 4.35
C LEU A 181 17.13 3.31 5.37
N PRO A 182 18.47 3.41 5.43
CA PRO A 182 19.14 4.29 6.39
C PRO A 182 18.93 5.75 6.02
N ALA A 183 19.21 6.65 6.97
CA ALA A 183 19.21 8.07 6.67
C ALA A 183 20.23 8.41 5.57
N GLY A 184 19.90 9.38 4.72
CA GLY A 184 20.65 9.70 3.50
C GLY A 184 20.36 8.80 2.31
N HIS A 185 19.65 7.67 2.48
CA HIS A 185 19.24 6.81 1.36
C HIS A 185 18.34 7.57 0.39
N ALA A 186 18.68 7.58 -0.90
CA ALA A 186 17.91 8.30 -1.90
C ALA A 186 16.60 7.57 -2.25
N PHE A 187 15.55 8.33 -2.55
CA PHE A 187 14.31 7.79 -3.12
C PHE A 187 13.82 8.71 -4.25
N THR A 188 12.85 8.24 -5.02
CA THR A 188 12.16 9.05 -6.02
C THR A 188 10.68 9.16 -5.68
N VAL A 189 10.06 10.29 -6.02
CA VAL A 189 8.61 10.46 -5.87
C VAL A 189 7.94 9.75 -7.04
N PRO A 190 7.19 8.65 -6.82
CA PRO A 190 6.48 7.99 -7.91
C PRO A 190 5.39 8.90 -8.48
N ASP A 191 5.11 8.70 -9.77
CA ASP A 191 3.82 9.09 -10.35
C ASP A 191 2.66 8.40 -9.60
N VAL A 192 1.42 8.79 -9.90
CA VAL A 192 0.23 8.21 -9.28
C VAL A 192 0.30 6.67 -9.31
N LEU A 193 0.34 6.04 -8.14
CA LEU A 193 0.51 4.59 -8.03
C LEU A 193 -0.72 3.87 -8.57
N PHE A 194 -1.90 4.32 -8.16
CA PHE A 194 -3.19 3.83 -8.62
C PHE A 194 -4.10 5.00 -8.98
N ALA A 195 -4.43 5.15 -10.25
CA ALA A 195 -5.50 6.03 -10.69
C ALA A 195 -6.85 5.48 -10.22
N LYS A 196 -7.75 6.35 -9.77
CA LYS A 196 -9.11 5.96 -9.43
C LYS A 196 -9.88 5.58 -10.70
N ILE A 197 -10.68 4.53 -10.58
CA ILE A 197 -11.71 4.17 -11.57
C ILE A 197 -12.84 5.19 -11.46
N SER A 198 -13.09 5.95 -12.52
CA SER A 198 -14.18 6.94 -12.57
C SER A 198 -15.54 6.26 -12.74
N ASP A 199 -16.62 6.99 -12.43
CA ASP A 199 -17.98 6.49 -12.70
C ASP A 199 -18.22 6.33 -14.21
N GLU A 200 -17.67 7.24 -15.02
CA GLU A 200 -17.72 7.16 -16.49
C GLU A 200 -17.04 5.89 -17.02
N ASP A 201 -15.84 5.58 -16.53
CA ASP A 201 -15.14 4.34 -16.89
C ASP A 201 -15.95 3.11 -16.47
N ARG A 202 -16.47 3.09 -15.24
CA ARG A 202 -17.29 2.00 -14.71
C ARG A 202 -18.51 1.75 -15.60
N GLU A 203 -19.28 2.81 -15.91
CA GLU A 203 -20.49 2.74 -16.70
C GLU A 203 -20.19 2.26 -18.13
N ALA A 204 -19.13 2.78 -18.76
CA ALA A 204 -18.70 2.34 -20.08
C ALA A 204 -18.30 0.85 -20.11
N TRP A 205 -17.63 0.35 -19.06
CA TRP A 205 -17.29 -1.07 -18.96
C TRP A 205 -18.50 -1.94 -18.68
N GLN A 206 -19.40 -1.49 -17.80
CA GLN A 206 -20.65 -2.19 -17.53
C GLN A 206 -21.46 -2.37 -18.81
N GLU A 207 -21.63 -1.34 -19.62
CA GLU A 207 -22.30 -1.44 -20.92
C GLU A 207 -21.57 -2.39 -21.87
N ARG A 208 -20.24 -2.23 -22.00
CA ARG A 208 -19.40 -3.06 -22.89
C ARG A 208 -19.45 -4.55 -22.55
N PHE A 209 -19.57 -4.90 -21.28
CA PHE A 209 -19.50 -6.27 -20.78
C PHE A 209 -20.84 -6.82 -20.27
N ALA A 210 -21.95 -6.07 -20.43
CA ALA A 210 -23.32 -6.48 -20.03
C ALA A 210 -23.85 -7.72 -20.79
N GLY A 211 -23.08 -8.29 -21.72
CA GLY A 211 -23.50 -9.42 -22.54
C GLY A 211 -24.55 -8.98 -23.55
N GLY A 212 -24.10 -8.46 -24.70
CA GLY A 212 -25.00 -8.36 -25.85
C GLY A 212 -25.52 -9.76 -26.17
N ARG A 213 -26.83 -9.99 -26.05
CA ARG A 213 -27.50 -11.00 -26.87
C ARG A 213 -27.02 -10.75 -28.29
N ALA A 214 -26.23 -11.67 -28.84
CA ALA A 214 -26.10 -11.76 -30.28
C ALA A 214 -27.53 -11.88 -30.81
N ALA A 215 -28.04 -10.81 -31.42
CA ALA A 215 -29.26 -10.90 -32.21
C ALA A 215 -28.93 -11.90 -33.32
N SER A 216 -29.49 -13.10 -33.22
CA SER A 216 -29.51 -14.12 -34.26
C SER A 216 -30.21 -13.59 -35.50
#